data_AF-A0A1F8R2Q8-F1
#
_entry.id   AF-A0A1F8R2Q8-F1
#
_cell.length_a   1.000
_cell.length_b   1.000
_cell.length_c   1.000
_cell.angle_alpha   90.00
_cell.angle_beta   90.00
_cell.angle_gamma   90.00
#
_symmetry.space_group_name_H-M   'P 1'
#
loop_
_entity.id
_entity.type
_entity.pdbx_description
1 polymer ?
#
loop_
_entity_poly.entity_id
_entity_poly.type
_entity_poly.pdbx_seq_one_letter_code
_entity_poly.pdbx_strand_id
1 'polypeptide(L)'
;ALKKAQRSDALPAFDLPADIPLSRPKTGDYASPVAMGLARFAKMPPVAIAKQIVRHLPKAEFIGKVEVAHPGFLEFYLDPGWIARQVDAILNAGDKFGAVELGGGKRVQVEFVSANPTGPLHVGSARNAAYGDSLANILDAAGYQVQREYYVNDTGTQMETFNRTLLARYRQRFGLAAEIPADGYAGAYMLDLAREIAGTEGDRFLSVPEDEALEQLGRLGEARVLDWIHADLDRMGIPFDLWFSERSLYANGAFPQIMRILREGDWLVEREGAVWFTAHDPKIKDEVVIRSNGAPGYFASDIAYHYDKFLARGFDWVIDIWGADHQGHVPRMKAMMRSLNLDPDKLTLVIYQNVTLLRGGVEVRM
;
A
#
# COMPACT_ATOMS: atom_id res chain seq x y z
N ALA A 1 34.52 4.62 22.72
CA ALA A 1 34.95 4.12 24.05
C ALA A 1 35.66 2.77 23.98
N LEU A 2 34.99 1.69 23.56
CA LEU A 2 35.56 0.32 23.55
C LEU A 2 36.94 0.22 22.88
N LYS A 3 37.07 0.71 21.64
CA LYS A 3 38.36 0.77 20.92
C LYS A 3 39.46 1.52 21.70
N LYS A 4 39.10 2.58 22.43
CA LYS A 4 40.06 3.36 23.23
C LYS A 4 40.46 2.59 24.49
N ALA A 5 39.49 1.99 25.18
CA ALA A 5 39.73 1.19 26.38
C ALA A 5 40.61 -0.05 26.09
N GLN A 6 40.47 -0.68 24.92
CA GLN A 6 41.38 -1.75 24.49
C GLN A 6 42.79 -1.24 24.18
N ARG A 7 42.92 -0.11 23.46
CA ARG A 7 44.23 0.48 23.13
C ARG A 7 45.02 0.97 24.34
N SER A 8 44.34 1.28 25.44
CA SER A 8 44.95 1.73 26.69
C SER A 8 45.10 0.61 27.72
N ASP A 9 44.93 -0.65 27.31
CA ASP A 9 44.96 -1.85 28.16
C ASP A 9 43.97 -1.84 29.34
N ALA A 10 42.95 -0.99 29.30
CA ALA A 10 41.89 -0.91 30.32
C ALA A 10 40.82 -1.98 30.12
N LEU A 11 40.72 -2.53 28.92
CA LEU A 11 39.97 -3.74 28.57
C LEU A 11 40.88 -4.66 27.74
N PRO A 12 40.77 -5.99 27.89
CA PRO A 12 41.54 -6.92 27.06
C PRO A 12 41.08 -6.87 25.59
N ALA A 13 41.93 -7.37 24.69
CA ALA A 13 41.58 -7.51 23.28
C ALA A 13 40.48 -8.58 23.07
N PHE A 14 39.44 -8.21 22.32
CA PHE A 14 38.34 -9.05 21.87
C PHE A 14 37.69 -8.41 20.64
N ASP A 15 36.97 -9.22 19.85
CA ASP A 15 36.21 -8.72 18.71
C ASP A 15 35.04 -7.85 19.18
N LEU A 16 34.96 -6.66 18.61
CA LEU A 16 33.89 -5.72 18.94
C LEU A 16 32.58 -6.16 18.30
N PRO A 17 31.44 -5.99 18.99
CA PRO A 17 30.15 -6.31 18.40
C PRO A 17 29.90 -5.40 17.19
N ALA A 18 29.31 -5.97 16.13
CA ALA A 18 28.93 -5.21 14.94
C ALA A 18 27.91 -4.11 15.28
N ASP A 19 26.96 -4.45 16.16
CA ASP A 19 25.91 -3.55 16.63
C ASP A 19 26.01 -3.32 18.15
N ILE A 20 25.72 -2.09 18.57
CA ILE A 20 25.62 -1.73 19.99
C ILE A 20 24.14 -1.65 20.34
N PRO A 21 23.61 -2.56 21.17
CA PRO A 21 22.21 -2.52 21.55
C PRO A 21 21.89 -1.25 22.33
N LEU A 22 20.77 -0.62 22.00
CA LEU A 22 20.23 0.57 22.67
C LEU A 22 18.76 0.31 23.03
N SER A 23 18.35 0.74 24.21
CA SER A 23 16.97 0.64 24.68
C SER A 23 16.53 1.91 25.40
N ARG A 24 15.22 2.03 25.66
CA ARG A 24 14.66 3.08 26.54
C ARG A 24 14.57 2.53 27.98
N PRO A 25 15.38 3.04 28.93
CA PRO A 25 15.35 2.61 30.32
C PRO A 25 14.20 3.25 31.11
N LYS A 26 14.02 2.83 32.38
CA LYS A 26 13.14 3.52 33.34
C LYS A 26 13.74 4.82 33.86
N THR A 27 15.07 4.91 33.89
CA THR A 27 15.88 6.05 34.35
C THR A 27 16.88 6.43 33.27
N GLY A 28 17.05 7.72 33.01
CA GLY A 28 17.82 8.21 31.86
C GLY A 28 17.02 8.17 30.56
N ASP A 29 17.65 8.65 29.47
CA ASP A 29 17.00 8.79 28.16
C ASP A 29 17.24 7.55 27.29
N TYR A 30 18.44 6.99 27.37
CA TYR A 30 18.85 5.79 26.64
C TYR A 30 19.71 4.88 27.50
N ALA A 31 19.69 3.58 27.24
CA ALA A 31 20.56 2.62 27.91
C ALA A 31 21.18 1.62 26.94
N SER A 32 22.39 1.18 27.24
CA SER A 32 23.04 0.09 26.50
C SER A 32 23.46 -1.05 27.44
N PRO A 33 23.02 -2.31 27.19
CA PRO A 33 23.48 -3.49 27.92
C PRO A 33 24.84 -4.02 27.40
N VAL A 34 25.53 -3.31 26.50
CA VAL A 34 26.70 -3.83 25.79
C VAL A 34 27.78 -4.42 26.71
N ALA A 35 27.98 -3.84 27.90
CA ALA A 35 28.98 -4.34 28.85
C ALA A 35 28.64 -5.74 29.41
N MET A 36 27.36 -6.11 29.49
CA MET A 36 26.91 -7.43 29.92
C MET A 36 27.26 -8.50 28.88
N GLY A 37 27.00 -8.20 27.61
CA GLY A 37 27.37 -9.09 26.50
C GLY A 37 28.88 -9.30 26.38
N LEU A 38 29.67 -8.33 26.82
CA LEU A 38 31.14 -8.37 26.77
C LEU A 38 31.79 -9.09 27.96
N ALA A 39 31.05 -9.42 29.02
CA ALA A 39 31.60 -9.97 30.25
C ALA A 39 32.43 -11.25 30.07
N ARG A 40 31.93 -12.16 29.22
CA ARG A 40 32.62 -13.43 28.92
C ARG A 40 33.93 -13.22 28.16
N PHE A 41 33.93 -12.30 27.20
CA PHE A 41 35.10 -12.01 26.37
C PHE A 41 36.17 -11.25 27.15
N ALA A 42 35.75 -10.27 27.94
CA ALA A 42 36.65 -9.47 28.75
C ALA A 42 37.10 -10.19 30.04
N LYS A 43 36.47 -11.31 30.43
CA LYS A 43 36.68 -12.00 31.72
C LYS A 43 36.60 -11.04 32.91
N MET A 44 35.68 -10.08 32.83
CA MET A 44 35.50 -9.00 33.81
C MET A 44 34.02 -8.89 34.18
N PRO A 45 33.68 -8.48 35.42
CA PRO A 45 32.31 -8.16 35.79
C PRO A 45 31.72 -7.06 34.88
N PRO A 46 30.47 -7.15 34.41
CA PRO A 46 29.88 -6.17 33.49
C PRO A 46 29.96 -4.72 34.00
N VAL A 47 29.72 -4.50 35.29
CA VAL A 47 29.85 -3.16 35.92
C VAL A 47 31.27 -2.60 35.79
N ALA A 48 32.30 -3.45 35.91
CA ALA A 48 33.68 -3.02 35.73
C ALA A 48 33.95 -2.63 34.27
N ILE A 49 33.42 -3.40 33.32
CA ILE A 49 33.51 -3.11 31.88
C ILE A 49 32.81 -1.78 31.56
N ALA A 50 31.58 -1.60 32.04
CA ALA A 50 30.81 -0.36 31.86
C ALA A 50 31.56 0.86 32.40
N LYS A 51 32.17 0.76 33.59
CA LYS A 51 33.01 1.84 34.14
C LYS A 51 34.20 2.17 33.25
N GLN A 52 34.86 1.18 32.66
CA GLN A 52 35.95 1.42 31.70
C GLN A 52 35.42 2.07 30.41
N ILE A 53 34.25 1.66 29.93
CA ILE A 53 33.61 2.29 28.77
C ILE A 53 33.32 3.77 29.05
N VAL A 54 32.70 4.11 30.20
CA VAL A 54 32.40 5.50 30.58
C VAL A 54 33.68 6.34 30.68
N ARG A 55 34.74 5.82 31.30
CA ARG A 55 36.03 6.53 31.42
C ARG A 55 36.67 6.88 30.08
N HIS A 56 36.42 6.08 29.04
CA HIS A 56 36.96 6.27 27.69
C HIS A 56 35.92 6.83 26.70
N LEU A 57 34.76 7.26 27.19
CA LEU A 57 33.74 7.89 26.36
C LEU A 57 34.24 9.28 25.96
N PRO A 58 34.22 9.63 24.66
CA PRO A 58 34.49 11.01 24.27
C PRO A 58 33.43 11.93 24.86
N LYS A 59 33.82 13.16 25.21
CA LYS A 59 32.84 14.21 25.52
C LYS A 59 32.00 14.48 24.27
N ALA A 60 30.69 14.57 24.45
CA ALA A 60 29.75 14.92 23.41
C ALA A 60 28.80 15.99 23.99
N GLU A 61 28.52 17.03 23.23
CA GLU A 61 27.70 18.16 23.69
C GLU A 61 26.29 17.73 24.10
N PHE A 62 25.74 16.73 23.41
CA PHE A 62 24.40 16.19 23.66
C PHE A 62 24.31 15.27 24.88
N ILE A 63 25.43 14.87 25.48
CA ILE A 63 25.45 13.98 26.66
C ILE A 63 25.73 14.82 27.91
N GLY A 64 24.73 14.96 28.78
CA GLY A 64 24.88 15.62 30.07
C GLY A 64 25.62 14.74 31.08
N LYS A 65 25.23 13.47 31.20
CA LYS A 65 25.95 12.48 32.02
C LYS A 65 25.74 11.05 31.52
N VAL A 66 26.64 10.16 31.93
CA VAL A 66 26.50 8.71 31.74
C VAL A 66 26.73 8.02 33.08
N GLU A 67 25.77 7.19 33.48
CA GLU A 67 25.82 6.44 34.74
C GLU A 67 25.91 4.94 34.46
N VAL A 68 26.55 4.22 35.39
CA VAL A 68 26.62 2.76 35.33
C VAL A 68 25.57 2.21 36.29
N ALA A 69 24.50 1.65 35.74
CA ALA A 69 23.44 1.00 36.50
C ALA A 69 23.67 -0.51 36.59
N HIS A 70 23.29 -1.12 37.71
CA HIS A 70 23.35 -2.58 37.88
C HIS A 70 22.38 -3.26 36.89
N PRO A 71 22.72 -4.42 36.29
CA PRO A 71 23.94 -5.22 36.46
C PRO A 71 25.13 -4.84 35.55
N GLY A 72 25.08 -3.71 34.84
CA GLY A 72 26.12 -3.26 33.91
C GLY A 72 25.59 -2.46 32.73
N PHE A 73 24.45 -1.78 32.89
CA PHE A 73 23.92 -0.88 31.88
C PHE A 73 24.72 0.42 31.87
N LEU A 74 24.93 0.95 30.66
CA LEU A 74 25.35 2.34 30.45
C LEU A 74 24.08 3.16 30.25
N GLU A 75 23.67 3.95 31.25
CA GLU A 75 22.53 4.86 31.15
C GLU A 75 23.02 6.24 30.73
N PHE A 76 22.49 6.74 29.63
CA PHE A 76 22.81 8.03 29.05
C PHE A 76 21.71 9.02 29.37
N TYR A 77 22.13 10.18 29.86
CA TYR A 77 21.27 11.33 30.14
C TYR A 77 21.70 12.43 29.18
N LEU A 78 20.77 12.90 28.38
CA LEU A 78 20.98 14.01 27.47
C LEU A 78 21.21 15.31 28.26
N ASP A 79 22.02 16.21 27.70
CA ASP A 79 22.21 17.53 28.31
C ASP A 79 20.91 18.35 28.17
N PRO A 80 20.33 18.86 29.28
CA PRO A 80 19.07 19.61 29.21
C PRO A 80 19.19 20.89 28.39
N GLY A 81 20.35 21.55 28.41
CA GLY A 81 20.60 22.75 27.62
C GLY A 81 20.67 22.43 26.13
N TRP A 82 21.29 21.31 25.76
CA TRP A 82 21.30 20.82 24.39
C TRP A 82 19.90 20.44 23.90
N ILE A 83 19.08 19.77 24.74
CA ILE A 83 17.67 19.47 24.42
C ILE A 83 16.90 20.77 24.17
N ALA A 84 17.03 21.76 25.05
CA ALA A 84 16.33 23.04 24.90
C ALA A 84 16.71 23.73 23.57
N ARG A 85 17.98 23.69 23.16
CA ARG A 85 18.43 24.22 21.86
C ARG A 85 17.85 23.49 20.66
N GLN A 86 17.32 22.28 20.81
CA GLN A 86 16.63 21.60 19.70
C GLN A 86 15.33 22.30 19.31
N VAL A 87 14.72 23.10 20.19
CA VAL A 87 13.54 23.91 19.85
C VAL A 87 13.86 24.88 18.71
N ASP A 88 15.02 25.55 18.77
CA ASP A 88 15.44 26.45 17.69
C ASP A 88 15.67 25.68 16.38
N ALA A 89 16.24 24.47 16.45
CA ALA A 89 16.41 23.62 15.28
C ALA A 89 15.06 23.19 14.67
N ILE A 90 14.08 22.85 15.51
CA ILE A 90 12.71 22.51 15.09
C ILE A 90 12.05 23.71 14.41
N LEU A 91 12.10 24.89 15.05
CA LEU A 91 11.50 26.12 14.51
C LEU A 91 12.16 26.54 13.19
N ASN A 92 13.48 26.41 13.08
CA ASN A 92 14.21 26.70 11.83
C ASN A 92 13.88 25.72 10.70
N ALA A 93 13.65 24.44 11.03
CA ALA A 93 13.24 23.43 10.06
C ALA A 93 11.78 23.59 9.61
N GLY A 94 10.91 24.13 10.47
CA GLY A 94 9.50 24.36 10.19
C GLY A 94 8.77 23.06 9.82
N ASP A 95 7.98 23.11 8.75
CA ASP A 95 7.21 21.96 8.25
C ASP A 95 8.09 20.79 7.74
N LYS A 96 9.39 21.03 7.55
CA LYS A 96 10.35 19.98 7.16
C LYS A 96 10.99 19.28 8.36
N PHE A 97 10.65 19.66 9.60
CA PHE A 97 11.17 18.97 10.76
C PHE A 97 10.74 17.49 10.75
N GLY A 98 11.72 16.59 10.82
CA GLY A 98 11.50 15.14 10.73
C GLY A 98 11.55 14.58 9.32
N ALA A 99 11.62 15.42 8.28
CA ALA A 99 11.91 14.97 6.93
C ALA A 99 13.35 14.44 6.83
N VAL A 100 13.54 13.37 6.07
CA VAL A 100 14.83 12.69 5.90
C VAL A 100 15.05 12.34 4.43
N GLU A 101 16.30 12.29 3.98
CA GLU A 101 16.64 11.97 2.58
C GLU A 101 16.96 10.47 2.40
N LEU A 102 16.10 9.59 2.93
CA LEU A 102 16.31 8.14 2.84
C LEU A 102 15.98 7.59 1.45
N GLY A 103 14.97 8.18 0.79
CA GLY A 103 14.49 7.75 -0.51
C GLY A 103 15.43 8.10 -1.66
N GLY A 104 16.22 9.16 -1.52
CA GLY A 104 17.18 9.60 -2.54
C GLY A 104 16.54 9.87 -3.90
N GLY A 105 15.28 10.31 -3.93
CA GLY A 105 14.52 10.60 -5.15
C GLY A 105 13.99 9.38 -5.90
N LYS A 106 14.09 8.17 -5.33
CA LYS A 106 13.47 6.96 -5.92
C LYS A 106 11.97 7.16 -6.14
N ARG A 107 11.47 6.69 -7.26
CA ARG A 107 10.06 6.81 -7.65
C ARG A 107 9.24 5.69 -7.03
N VAL A 108 8.23 6.06 -6.25
CA VAL A 108 7.36 5.13 -5.55
C VAL A 108 5.92 5.36 -5.98
N GLN A 109 5.23 4.30 -6.37
CA GLN A 109 3.79 4.34 -6.53
C GLN A 109 3.14 3.73 -5.29
N VAL A 110 2.10 4.39 -4.78
CA VAL A 110 1.25 3.88 -3.70
C VAL A 110 -0.17 3.77 -4.22
N GLU A 111 -0.65 2.54 -4.37
CA GLU A 111 -2.02 2.24 -4.75
C GLU A 111 -2.90 1.99 -3.55
N PHE A 112 -4.04 2.67 -3.50
CA PHE A 112 -4.99 2.52 -2.41
C PHE A 112 -6.41 2.96 -2.83
N VAL A 113 -7.38 2.58 -2.00
CA VAL A 113 -8.83 2.63 -2.24
C VAL A 113 -9.29 1.69 -3.35
N SER A 114 -8.93 1.97 -4.61
CA SER A 114 -9.21 1.17 -5.82
C SER A 114 -10.57 0.45 -5.82
N ALA A 115 -11.62 1.12 -5.32
CA ALA A 115 -12.95 0.54 -5.24
C ALA A 115 -13.61 0.60 -6.62
N ASN A 116 -14.36 -0.44 -6.96
CA ASN A 116 -15.08 -0.50 -8.23
C ASN A 116 -16.10 0.66 -8.27
N PRO A 117 -16.27 1.35 -9.41
CA PRO A 117 -17.16 2.51 -9.54
C PRO A 117 -18.63 2.09 -9.66
N THR A 118 -19.09 1.17 -8.79
CA THR A 118 -20.44 0.60 -8.77
C THR A 118 -21.26 1.06 -7.58
N GLY A 119 -20.72 1.96 -6.75
CA GLY A 119 -21.37 2.59 -5.62
C GLY A 119 -20.47 3.59 -4.88
N PRO A 120 -21.01 4.31 -3.89
CA PRO A 120 -20.23 5.25 -3.07
C PRO A 120 -19.20 4.53 -2.20
N LEU A 121 -18.19 5.28 -1.73
CA LEU A 121 -17.24 4.75 -0.75
C LEU A 121 -17.95 4.44 0.58
N HIS A 122 -17.49 3.38 1.25
CA HIS A 122 -17.94 3.02 2.59
C HIS A 122 -16.80 3.15 3.61
N VAL A 123 -17.08 2.93 4.90
CA VAL A 123 -16.07 3.09 5.97
C VAL A 123 -14.83 2.19 5.78
N GLY A 124 -14.98 1.00 5.18
CA GLY A 124 -13.84 0.17 4.76
C GLY A 124 -12.88 0.90 3.81
N SER A 125 -13.41 1.51 2.75
CA SER A 125 -12.66 2.35 1.80
C SER A 125 -12.04 3.56 2.49
N ALA A 126 -12.74 4.21 3.43
CA ALA A 126 -12.20 5.35 4.17
C ALA A 126 -11.00 4.95 5.05
N ARG A 127 -11.02 3.76 5.67
CA ARG A 127 -9.86 3.21 6.41
C ARG A 127 -8.67 2.99 5.47
N ASN A 128 -8.92 2.42 4.30
CA ASN A 128 -7.88 2.19 3.29
C ASN A 128 -7.30 3.53 2.82
N ALA A 129 -8.16 4.52 2.51
CA ALA A 129 -7.79 5.87 2.12
C ALA A 129 -6.85 6.54 3.13
N ALA A 130 -7.25 6.58 4.41
CA ALA A 130 -6.45 7.18 5.46
C ALA A 130 -5.09 6.48 5.66
N TYR A 131 -5.06 5.15 5.54
CA TYR A 131 -3.83 4.38 5.65
C TYR A 131 -2.88 4.68 4.47
N GLY A 132 -3.38 4.61 3.24
CA GLY A 132 -2.57 4.82 2.04
C GLY A 132 -2.03 6.23 1.93
N ASP A 133 -2.85 7.24 2.21
CA ASP A 133 -2.38 8.62 2.19
C ASP A 133 -1.36 8.90 3.29
N SER A 134 -1.57 8.37 4.51
CA SER A 134 -0.58 8.49 5.59
C SER A 134 0.77 7.88 5.21
N LEU A 135 0.77 6.71 4.55
CA LEU A 135 1.99 6.07 4.08
C LEU A 135 2.65 6.89 2.97
N ALA A 136 1.87 7.40 2.01
CA ALA A 136 2.38 8.27 0.95
C ALA A 136 3.01 9.54 1.51
N ASN A 137 2.40 10.18 2.52
CA ASN A 137 2.94 11.35 3.21
C ASN A 137 4.25 11.06 3.93
N ILE A 138 4.37 9.90 4.59
CA ILE A 138 5.62 9.48 5.25
C ILE A 138 6.73 9.23 4.22
N LEU A 139 6.40 8.62 3.09
CA LEU A 139 7.37 8.37 2.01
C LEU A 139 7.83 9.68 1.35
N ASP A 140 6.93 10.62 1.12
CA ASP A 140 7.28 11.95 0.60
C ASP A 140 8.21 12.68 1.58
N ALA A 141 7.87 12.69 2.88
CA ALA A 141 8.73 13.22 3.93
C ALA A 141 10.08 12.48 4.08
N ALA A 142 10.16 11.23 3.60
CA ALA A 142 11.38 10.44 3.57
C ALA A 142 12.19 10.60 2.27
N GLY A 143 11.84 11.56 1.40
CA GLY A 143 12.62 11.93 0.21
C GLY A 143 12.40 11.01 -1.00
N TYR A 144 11.26 10.33 -1.07
CA TYR A 144 10.83 9.57 -2.24
C TYR A 144 9.99 10.45 -3.19
N GLN A 145 10.00 10.15 -4.48
CA GLN A 145 9.06 10.75 -5.45
C GLN A 145 7.79 9.90 -5.50
N VAL A 146 6.78 10.28 -4.72
CA VAL A 146 5.56 9.49 -4.52
C VAL A 146 4.49 9.85 -5.56
N GLN A 147 3.87 8.83 -6.16
CA GLN A 147 2.63 8.94 -6.93
C GLN A 147 1.53 8.14 -6.23
N ARG A 148 0.46 8.82 -5.79
CA ARG A 148 -0.79 8.23 -5.29
C ARG A 148 -1.65 7.83 -6.46
N GLU A 149 -2.03 6.57 -6.54
CA GLU A 149 -2.79 6.04 -7.67
C GLU A 149 -4.06 5.32 -7.22
N TYR A 150 -5.16 5.65 -7.90
CA TYR A 150 -6.44 4.96 -7.78
C TYR A 150 -6.62 4.06 -9.00
N TYR A 151 -6.74 2.75 -8.81
CA TYR A 151 -7.09 1.84 -9.90
C TYR A 151 -8.61 1.76 -10.08
N VAL A 152 -9.10 2.19 -11.23
CA VAL A 152 -10.51 2.18 -11.61
C VAL A 152 -10.80 0.91 -12.41
N ASN A 153 -11.45 -0.05 -11.75
CA ASN A 153 -11.96 -1.26 -12.40
C ASN A 153 -13.27 -0.96 -13.15
N ASP A 154 -13.15 -0.40 -14.34
CA ASP A 154 -14.24 0.00 -15.23
C ASP A 154 -14.62 -1.10 -16.25
N THR A 155 -14.26 -2.35 -15.97
CA THR A 155 -14.58 -3.50 -16.85
C THR A 155 -15.12 -4.70 -16.08
N GLY A 156 -15.51 -5.74 -16.82
CA GLY A 156 -15.91 -7.02 -16.25
C GLY A 156 -17.35 -7.09 -15.74
N THR A 157 -17.67 -8.23 -15.12
CA THR A 157 -19.05 -8.62 -14.80
C THR A 157 -19.72 -7.69 -13.78
N GLN A 158 -18.95 -7.11 -12.84
CA GLN A 158 -19.53 -6.19 -11.85
C GLN A 158 -20.07 -4.90 -12.49
N MET A 159 -19.38 -4.38 -13.51
CA MET A 159 -19.83 -3.23 -14.28
C MET A 159 -21.03 -3.57 -15.16
N GLU A 160 -21.06 -4.77 -15.76
CA GLU A 160 -22.23 -5.24 -16.51
C GLU A 160 -23.48 -5.31 -15.62
N THR A 161 -23.36 -5.93 -14.44
CA THR A 161 -24.44 -6.00 -13.45
C THR A 161 -24.86 -4.61 -12.97
N PHE A 162 -23.92 -3.67 -12.84
CA PHE A 162 -24.20 -2.28 -12.47
C PHE A 162 -25.00 -1.58 -13.57
N ASN A 163 -24.58 -1.66 -14.83
CA ASN A 163 -25.26 -1.06 -15.98
C ASN A 163 -26.69 -1.59 -16.12
N ARG A 164 -26.88 -2.91 -16.00
CA ARG A 164 -28.21 -3.55 -16.04
C ARG A 164 -29.10 -3.10 -14.89
N THR A 165 -28.54 -3.00 -13.69
CA THR A 165 -29.27 -2.50 -12.52
C THR A 165 -29.68 -1.04 -12.71
N LEU A 166 -28.78 -0.19 -13.22
CA LEU A 166 -29.04 1.22 -13.45
C LEU A 166 -30.12 1.43 -14.50
N LEU A 167 -30.10 0.66 -15.60
CA LEU A 167 -31.15 0.71 -16.62
C LEU A 167 -32.52 0.33 -16.05
N ALA A 168 -32.58 -0.73 -15.23
CA ALA A 168 -33.82 -1.13 -14.57
C ALA A 168 -34.35 -0.01 -13.65
N ARG A 169 -33.48 0.61 -12.84
CA ARG A 169 -33.85 1.74 -11.96
C ARG A 169 -34.27 2.99 -12.75
N TYR A 170 -33.61 3.26 -13.87
CA TYR A 170 -33.96 4.37 -14.76
C TYR A 170 -35.34 4.14 -15.40
N ARG A 171 -35.65 2.93 -15.89
CA ARG A 171 -36.99 2.57 -16.38
C ARG A 171 -38.06 2.74 -15.30
N GLN A 172 -37.79 2.26 -14.09
CA GLN A 172 -38.68 2.44 -12.92
C GLN A 172 -38.93 3.92 -12.59
N ARG A 173 -37.93 4.79 -12.76
CA ARG A 173 -38.07 6.23 -12.53
C ARG A 173 -39.12 6.89 -13.42
N PHE A 174 -39.37 6.33 -14.61
CA PHE A 174 -40.42 6.76 -15.55
C PHE A 174 -41.72 5.94 -15.43
N GLY A 175 -41.86 5.15 -14.37
CA GLY A 175 -43.09 4.37 -14.10
C GLY A 175 -43.22 3.09 -14.93
N LEU A 176 -42.15 2.68 -15.63
CA LEU A 176 -42.14 1.41 -16.35
C LEU A 176 -41.82 0.26 -15.39
N ALA A 177 -42.50 -0.88 -15.58
CA ALA A 177 -42.15 -2.11 -14.89
C ALA A 177 -40.81 -2.63 -15.43
N ALA A 178 -39.81 -2.72 -14.56
CA ALA A 178 -38.51 -3.31 -14.89
C ALA A 178 -38.01 -4.07 -13.66
N GLU A 179 -37.58 -5.31 -13.85
CA GLU A 179 -37.02 -6.14 -12.79
C GLU A 179 -35.52 -5.86 -12.64
N ILE A 180 -35.05 -5.84 -11.40
CA ILE A 180 -33.63 -5.73 -11.08
C ILE A 180 -33.02 -7.12 -11.21
N PRO A 181 -31.83 -7.29 -11.81
CA PRO A 181 -31.13 -8.57 -11.82
C PRO A 181 -31.00 -9.16 -10.40
N ALA A 182 -31.04 -10.48 -10.27
CA ALA A 182 -30.94 -11.13 -8.96
C ALA A 182 -29.59 -10.86 -8.25
N ASP A 183 -28.55 -10.66 -9.04
CA ASP A 183 -27.20 -10.23 -8.63
C ASP A 183 -27.03 -8.70 -8.62
N GLY A 184 -28.10 -7.95 -8.91
CA GLY A 184 -28.09 -6.51 -9.06
C GLY A 184 -27.90 -5.74 -7.75
N TYR A 185 -27.51 -4.48 -7.89
CA TYR A 185 -27.25 -3.58 -6.77
C TYR A 185 -28.55 -3.03 -6.18
N ALA A 186 -28.90 -3.48 -4.96
CA ALA A 186 -30.16 -3.12 -4.30
C ALA A 186 -30.11 -1.79 -3.52
N GLY A 187 -28.94 -1.15 -3.40
CA GLY A 187 -28.75 0.02 -2.57
C GLY A 187 -29.58 1.23 -3.00
N ALA A 188 -29.96 2.07 -2.03
CA ALA A 188 -30.73 3.30 -2.29
C ALA A 188 -30.00 4.25 -3.25
N TYR A 189 -28.67 4.25 -3.22
CA TYR A 189 -27.83 5.05 -4.13
C TYR A 189 -28.11 4.77 -5.62
N MET A 190 -28.56 3.57 -6.00
CA MET A 190 -28.92 3.27 -7.40
C MET A 190 -30.21 3.98 -7.84
N LEU A 191 -31.14 4.20 -6.90
CA LEU A 191 -32.34 4.99 -7.15
C LEU A 191 -31.98 6.46 -7.33
N ASP A 192 -31.07 6.96 -6.49
CA ASP A 192 -30.62 8.35 -6.56
C ASP A 192 -29.81 8.61 -7.83
N LEU A 193 -28.90 7.69 -8.19
CA LEU A 193 -28.18 7.74 -9.46
C LEU A 193 -29.12 7.78 -10.68
N ALA A 194 -30.11 6.89 -10.70
CA ALA A 194 -31.11 6.87 -11.77
C ALA A 194 -31.93 8.18 -11.83
N ARG A 195 -32.25 8.77 -10.67
CA ARG A 195 -32.94 10.07 -10.59
C ARG A 195 -32.07 11.21 -11.12
N GLU A 196 -30.79 11.24 -10.78
CA GLU A 196 -29.85 12.27 -11.24
C GLU A 196 -29.66 12.22 -12.76
N ILE A 197 -29.44 11.03 -13.32
CA ILE A 197 -29.31 10.85 -14.77
C ILE A 197 -30.63 11.18 -15.47
N ALA A 198 -31.78 10.75 -14.95
CA ALA A 198 -33.09 11.12 -15.52
C ALA A 198 -33.37 12.63 -15.46
N GLY A 199 -32.83 13.34 -14.46
CA GLY A 199 -32.96 14.78 -14.34
C GLY A 199 -32.18 15.56 -15.40
N THR A 200 -31.09 14.99 -15.92
CA THR A 200 -30.22 15.63 -16.92
C THR A 200 -30.52 15.14 -18.34
N GLU A 201 -30.74 13.84 -18.52
CA GLU A 201 -30.93 13.20 -19.83
C GLU A 201 -32.42 12.99 -20.20
N GLY A 202 -33.36 13.33 -19.31
CA GLY A 202 -34.78 13.09 -19.53
C GLY A 202 -35.08 11.60 -19.67
N ASP A 203 -36.01 11.24 -20.57
CA ASP A 203 -36.44 9.87 -20.90
C ASP A 203 -35.72 9.27 -22.12
N ARG A 204 -34.63 9.91 -22.59
CA ARG A 204 -33.90 9.56 -23.81
C ARG A 204 -33.60 8.06 -23.94
N PHE A 205 -33.15 7.43 -22.85
CA PHE A 205 -32.73 6.02 -22.89
C PHE A 205 -33.89 5.02 -22.88
N LEU A 206 -35.14 5.49 -22.86
CA LEU A 206 -36.32 4.62 -23.05
C LEU A 206 -36.61 4.34 -24.53
N SER A 207 -36.10 5.19 -25.43
CA SER A 207 -36.44 5.15 -26.86
C SER A 207 -35.31 4.60 -27.75
N VAL A 208 -34.12 4.37 -27.19
CA VAL A 208 -32.97 3.78 -27.90
C VAL A 208 -32.93 2.26 -27.70
N PRO A 209 -32.27 1.49 -28.58
CA PRO A 209 -32.05 0.05 -28.38
C PRO A 209 -31.43 -0.26 -27.03
N GLU A 210 -31.82 -1.38 -26.42
CA GLU A 210 -31.40 -1.72 -25.05
C GLU A 210 -29.88 -1.79 -24.89
N ASP A 211 -29.16 -2.37 -25.85
CA ASP A 211 -27.70 -2.47 -25.81
C ASP A 211 -27.03 -1.08 -25.84
N GLU A 212 -27.56 -0.16 -26.65
CA GLU A 212 -27.09 1.22 -26.72
C GLU A 212 -27.42 1.99 -25.42
N ALA A 213 -28.62 1.77 -24.85
CA ALA A 213 -29.00 2.32 -23.57
C ALA A 213 -28.06 1.83 -22.45
N LEU A 214 -27.79 0.53 -22.38
CA LEU A 214 -26.91 -0.07 -21.37
C LEU A 214 -25.51 0.55 -21.41
N GLU A 215 -24.94 0.70 -22.60
CA GLU A 215 -23.60 1.23 -22.77
C GLU A 215 -23.52 2.72 -22.37
N GLN A 216 -24.44 3.55 -22.88
CA GLN A 216 -24.40 5.00 -22.66
C GLN A 216 -24.78 5.35 -21.21
N LEU A 217 -25.81 4.72 -20.67
CA LEU A 217 -26.27 4.91 -19.30
C LEU A 217 -25.24 4.35 -18.31
N GLY A 218 -24.57 3.25 -18.65
CA GLY A 218 -23.45 2.70 -17.91
C GLY A 218 -22.29 3.69 -17.81
N ARG A 219 -21.87 4.28 -18.94
CA ARG A 219 -20.81 5.31 -18.97
C ARG A 219 -21.16 6.55 -18.13
N LEU A 220 -22.41 7.03 -18.20
CA LEU A 220 -22.88 8.13 -17.36
C LEU A 220 -22.90 7.76 -15.88
N GLY A 221 -23.37 6.55 -15.56
CA GLY A 221 -23.40 6.03 -14.20
C GLY A 221 -22.02 5.92 -13.59
N GLU A 222 -21.08 5.31 -14.32
CA GLU A 222 -19.68 5.17 -13.93
C GLU A 222 -19.03 6.52 -13.66
N ALA A 223 -19.15 7.47 -14.60
CA ALA A 223 -18.60 8.83 -14.44
C ALA A 223 -19.17 9.51 -13.19
N ARG A 224 -20.49 9.34 -12.95
CA ARG A 224 -21.14 9.96 -11.80
C ARG A 224 -20.75 9.35 -10.46
N VAL A 225 -20.57 8.03 -10.41
CA VAL A 225 -20.06 7.36 -9.21
C VAL A 225 -18.61 7.77 -8.95
N LEU A 226 -17.78 7.90 -9.99
CA LEU A 226 -16.43 8.44 -9.84
C LEU A 226 -16.44 9.87 -9.30
N ASP A 227 -17.33 10.76 -9.77
CA ASP A 227 -17.48 12.10 -9.18
C ASP A 227 -17.77 12.06 -7.68
N TRP A 228 -18.62 11.13 -7.23
CA TRP A 228 -18.92 10.96 -5.80
C TRP A 228 -17.69 10.50 -5.02
N ILE A 229 -16.96 9.52 -5.55
CA ILE A 229 -15.73 9.00 -4.96
C ILE A 229 -14.68 10.11 -4.85
N HIS A 230 -14.48 10.90 -5.91
CA HIS A 230 -13.61 12.09 -5.91
C HIS A 230 -14.02 13.07 -4.81
N ALA A 231 -15.30 13.44 -4.75
CA ALA A 231 -15.80 14.39 -3.76
C ALA A 231 -15.62 13.90 -2.31
N ASP A 232 -15.78 12.60 -2.06
CA ASP A 232 -15.56 12.01 -0.74
C ASP A 232 -14.07 12.04 -0.36
N LEU A 233 -13.16 11.73 -1.29
CA LEU A 233 -11.72 11.77 -1.05
C LEU A 233 -11.19 13.20 -0.87
N ASP A 234 -11.70 14.15 -1.65
CA ASP A 234 -11.39 15.58 -1.51
C ASP A 234 -11.81 16.11 -0.14
N ARG A 235 -12.99 15.70 0.36
CA ARG A 235 -13.45 16.04 1.72
C ARG A 235 -12.57 15.44 2.81
N MET A 236 -11.94 14.30 2.54
CA MET A 236 -10.95 13.69 3.42
C MET A 236 -9.58 14.36 3.32
N GLY A 237 -9.36 15.25 2.35
CA GLY A 237 -8.08 15.90 2.09
C GLY A 237 -7.06 14.96 1.44
N ILE A 238 -7.53 13.95 0.70
CA ILE A 238 -6.69 12.90 0.12
C ILE A 238 -6.60 13.09 -1.40
N PRO A 239 -5.50 13.67 -1.91
CA PRO A 239 -5.31 13.84 -3.34
C PRO A 239 -4.86 12.52 -4.01
N PHE A 240 -5.23 12.34 -5.27
CA PHE A 240 -4.68 11.29 -6.13
C PHE A 240 -4.00 11.94 -7.34
N ASP A 241 -2.81 11.44 -7.67
CA ASP A 241 -2.01 11.94 -8.79
C ASP A 241 -2.47 11.31 -10.12
N LEU A 242 -2.95 10.06 -10.06
CA LEU A 242 -3.41 9.32 -11.23
C LEU A 242 -4.62 8.42 -10.92
N TRP A 243 -5.62 8.50 -11.78
CA TRP A 243 -6.78 7.61 -11.82
C TRP A 243 -6.62 6.68 -13.01
N PHE A 244 -6.18 5.46 -12.75
CA PHE A 244 -5.79 4.51 -13.77
C PHE A 244 -6.98 3.62 -14.18
N SER A 245 -7.42 3.70 -15.43
CA SER A 245 -8.54 2.92 -15.96
C SER A 245 -8.08 1.53 -16.44
N GLU A 246 -8.76 0.47 -16.01
CA GLU A 246 -8.52 -0.90 -16.48
C GLU A 246 -8.69 -1.03 -18.00
N ARG A 247 -9.67 -0.35 -18.59
CA ARG A 247 -9.85 -0.31 -20.06
C ARG A 247 -8.59 0.10 -20.81
N SER A 248 -7.75 0.96 -20.21
CA SER A 248 -6.54 1.46 -20.86
C SER A 248 -5.43 0.41 -21.00
N LEU A 249 -5.44 -0.65 -20.18
CA LEU A 249 -4.39 -1.70 -20.18
C LEU A 249 -4.22 -2.39 -21.54
N TYR A 250 -5.35 -2.63 -22.22
CA TYR A 250 -5.36 -3.36 -23.47
C TYR A 250 -5.30 -2.46 -24.70
N ALA A 251 -5.49 -1.15 -24.53
CA ALA A 251 -5.48 -0.19 -25.64
C ALA A 251 -4.08 0.06 -26.21
N ASN A 252 -3.04 -0.06 -25.37
CA ASN A 252 -1.68 0.36 -25.71
C ASN A 252 -0.83 -0.71 -26.42
N GLY A 253 -1.41 -1.88 -26.75
CA GLY A 253 -0.69 -2.94 -27.47
C GLY A 253 0.44 -3.61 -26.69
N ALA A 254 0.52 -3.41 -25.37
CA ALA A 254 1.54 -4.03 -24.51
C ALA A 254 1.32 -5.54 -24.32
N PHE A 255 0.08 -6.01 -24.46
CA PHE A 255 -0.30 -7.38 -24.15
C PHE A 255 0.46 -8.46 -24.97
N PRO A 256 0.64 -8.33 -26.30
CA PRO A 256 1.51 -9.24 -27.06
C PRO A 256 2.94 -9.32 -26.54
N GLN A 257 3.52 -8.20 -26.10
CA GLN A 257 4.88 -8.17 -25.55
C GLN A 257 4.95 -8.90 -24.21
N ILE A 258 3.97 -8.67 -23.33
CA ILE A 258 3.84 -9.40 -22.06
C ILE A 258 3.76 -10.91 -22.31
N MET A 259 2.87 -11.34 -23.20
CA MET A 259 2.72 -12.76 -23.53
C MET A 259 4.01 -13.37 -24.10
N ARG A 260 4.80 -12.60 -24.87
CA ARG A 260 6.10 -13.05 -25.35
C ARG A 260 7.09 -13.28 -24.20
N ILE A 261 7.21 -12.32 -23.28
CA ILE A 261 8.09 -12.43 -22.10
C ILE A 261 7.73 -13.67 -21.28
N LEU A 262 6.44 -13.87 -21.01
CA LEU A 262 5.98 -15.01 -20.21
C LEU A 262 6.23 -16.35 -20.90
N ARG A 263 6.03 -16.44 -22.23
CA ARG A 263 6.34 -17.65 -23.01
C ARG A 263 7.84 -17.96 -23.03
N GLU A 264 8.67 -16.96 -23.27
CA GLU A 264 10.14 -17.11 -23.29
C GLU A 264 10.69 -17.57 -21.93
N GLY A 265 10.02 -17.17 -20.83
CA GLY A 265 10.37 -17.58 -19.48
C GLY A 265 9.73 -18.87 -18.98
N ASP A 266 9.01 -19.62 -19.83
CA ASP A 266 8.30 -20.87 -19.48
C ASP A 266 7.17 -20.71 -18.42
N TRP A 267 6.65 -19.49 -18.24
CA TRP A 267 5.60 -19.17 -17.25
C TRP A 267 4.18 -19.51 -17.72
N LEU A 268 4.03 -20.04 -18.94
CA LEU A 268 2.72 -20.28 -19.56
C LEU A 268 2.55 -21.73 -20.01
N VAL A 269 1.39 -22.31 -19.69
CA VAL A 269 0.98 -23.65 -20.15
C VAL A 269 -0.43 -23.62 -20.73
N GLU A 270 -0.65 -24.35 -21.82
CA GLU A 270 -1.97 -24.53 -22.40
C GLU A 270 -2.65 -25.77 -21.82
N ARG A 271 -3.87 -25.58 -21.27
CA ARG A 271 -4.71 -26.65 -20.72
C ARG A 271 -6.17 -26.34 -21.01
N GLU A 272 -6.90 -27.35 -21.49
CA GLU A 272 -8.36 -27.25 -21.72
C GLU A 272 -8.75 -26.08 -22.66
N GLY A 273 -7.90 -25.78 -23.64
CA GLY A 273 -8.10 -24.67 -24.58
C GLY A 273 -7.85 -23.28 -24.00
N ALA A 274 -7.41 -23.16 -22.75
CA ALA A 274 -7.03 -21.91 -22.09
C ALA A 274 -5.51 -21.83 -21.89
N VAL A 275 -4.99 -20.60 -21.77
CA VAL A 275 -3.59 -20.32 -21.44
C VAL A 275 -3.50 -19.96 -19.96
N TRP A 276 -2.66 -20.68 -19.23
CA TRP A 276 -2.52 -20.56 -17.79
C TRP A 276 -1.12 -20.07 -17.41
N PHE A 277 -1.05 -19.22 -16.39
CA PHE A 277 0.17 -18.87 -15.70
C PHE A 277 0.56 -19.98 -14.72
N THR A 278 1.81 -20.46 -14.81
CA THR A 278 2.40 -21.42 -13.88
C THR A 278 3.44 -20.74 -13.02
N ALA A 279 3.26 -20.75 -11.70
CA ALA A 279 4.18 -20.08 -10.78
C ALA A 279 5.45 -20.87 -10.46
N HIS A 280 5.60 -22.08 -11.03
CA HIS A 280 6.65 -23.07 -10.75
C HIS A 280 6.84 -23.39 -9.25
N ASP A 281 5.82 -23.12 -8.43
CA ASP A 281 5.75 -23.46 -7.02
C ASP A 281 4.42 -24.19 -6.77
N PRO A 282 4.45 -25.46 -6.31
CA PRO A 282 3.22 -26.24 -6.10
C PRO A 282 2.29 -25.66 -5.02
N LYS A 283 2.74 -24.70 -4.21
CA LYS A 283 1.91 -24.01 -3.23
C LYS A 283 1.12 -22.84 -3.82
N ILE A 284 1.51 -22.36 -5.00
CA ILE A 284 0.84 -21.27 -5.69
C ILE A 284 -0.04 -21.88 -6.77
N LYS A 285 -1.35 -21.61 -6.69
CA LYS A 285 -2.29 -22.07 -7.71
C LYS A 285 -2.06 -21.31 -9.01
N ASP A 286 -2.01 -22.08 -10.10
CA ASP A 286 -2.02 -21.56 -11.46
C ASP A 286 -3.29 -20.73 -11.72
N GLU A 287 -3.18 -19.75 -12.61
CA GLU A 287 -4.27 -18.83 -12.96
C GLU A 287 -4.47 -18.73 -14.45
N VAL A 288 -5.72 -18.53 -14.86
CA VAL A 288 -6.04 -18.33 -16.27
C VAL A 288 -5.60 -16.93 -16.70
N VAL A 289 -4.70 -16.87 -17.68
CA VAL A 289 -4.30 -15.62 -18.34
C VAL A 289 -5.20 -15.36 -19.55
N ILE A 290 -5.43 -16.38 -20.38
CA ILE A 290 -6.37 -16.33 -21.51
C ILE A 290 -7.38 -17.46 -21.35
N ARG A 291 -8.67 -17.11 -21.33
CA ARG A 291 -9.78 -18.05 -21.28
C ARG A 291 -9.91 -18.82 -22.59
N SER A 292 -10.64 -19.93 -22.57
CA SER A 292 -10.86 -20.77 -23.76
C SER A 292 -11.62 -20.07 -24.90
N ASN A 293 -12.34 -18.99 -24.60
CA ASN A 293 -12.98 -18.13 -25.59
C ASN A 293 -12.05 -17.03 -26.15
N GLY A 294 -10.76 -17.03 -25.78
CA GLY A 294 -9.75 -16.05 -26.21
C GLY A 294 -9.73 -14.75 -25.40
N ALA A 295 -10.66 -14.53 -24.47
CA ALA A 295 -10.70 -13.32 -23.66
C ALA A 295 -9.65 -13.34 -22.53
N PRO A 296 -9.09 -12.18 -22.13
CA PRO A 296 -8.22 -12.09 -20.95
C PRO A 296 -8.92 -12.54 -19.66
N GLY A 297 -8.19 -13.22 -18.79
CA GLY A 297 -8.58 -13.50 -17.40
C GLY A 297 -8.21 -12.35 -16.46
N TYR A 298 -8.70 -12.38 -15.22
CA TYR A 298 -8.39 -11.33 -14.23
C TYR A 298 -6.89 -11.18 -13.98
N PHE A 299 -6.17 -12.30 -13.94
CA PHE A 299 -4.72 -12.28 -13.72
C PHE A 299 -3.95 -11.68 -14.91
N ALA A 300 -4.55 -11.64 -16.10
CA ALA A 300 -3.96 -10.92 -17.23
C ALA A 300 -3.93 -9.41 -17.02
N SER A 301 -4.98 -8.85 -16.40
CA SER A 301 -5.02 -7.43 -16.00
C SER A 301 -3.94 -7.13 -14.98
N ASP A 302 -3.79 -7.98 -13.94
CA ASP A 302 -2.74 -7.83 -12.92
C ASP A 302 -1.34 -7.80 -13.53
N ILE A 303 -1.03 -8.76 -14.41
CA ILE A 303 0.26 -8.81 -15.11
C ILE A 303 0.46 -7.55 -15.96
N ALA A 304 -0.55 -7.16 -16.75
CA ALA A 304 -0.45 -6.01 -17.64
C ALA A 304 -0.25 -4.70 -16.85
N TYR A 305 -0.91 -4.57 -15.72
CA TYR A 305 -0.84 -3.40 -14.89
C TYR A 305 0.49 -3.28 -14.16
N HIS A 306 1.05 -4.38 -13.66
CA HIS A 306 2.38 -4.36 -13.05
C HIS A 306 3.49 -4.22 -14.09
N TYR A 307 3.31 -4.78 -15.28
CA TYR A 307 4.17 -4.45 -16.42
C TYR A 307 4.16 -2.94 -16.70
N ASP A 308 2.98 -2.31 -16.72
CA ASP A 308 2.85 -0.87 -16.91
C ASP A 308 3.55 -0.09 -15.78
N LYS A 309 3.28 -0.39 -14.50
CA LYS A 309 3.92 0.27 -13.35
C LYS A 309 5.45 0.23 -13.44
N PHE A 310 6.03 -0.96 -13.65
CA PHE A 310 7.48 -1.15 -13.54
C PHE A 310 8.24 -0.90 -14.85
N LEU A 311 7.73 -1.36 -15.98
CA LEU A 311 8.48 -1.37 -17.25
C LEU A 311 8.08 -0.21 -18.17
N ALA A 312 6.80 0.20 -18.17
CA ALA A 312 6.37 1.35 -18.98
C ALA A 312 6.59 2.67 -18.23
N ARG A 313 6.15 2.75 -16.97
CA ARG A 313 6.22 3.96 -16.13
C ARG A 313 7.48 4.05 -15.28
N GLY A 314 8.18 2.94 -15.03
CA GLY A 314 9.52 2.95 -14.43
C GLY A 314 9.56 3.27 -12.93
N PHE A 315 8.60 2.78 -12.14
CA PHE A 315 8.67 2.91 -10.68
C PHE A 315 9.77 2.02 -10.08
N ASP A 316 10.51 2.55 -9.11
CA ASP A 316 11.53 1.80 -8.38
C ASP A 316 10.93 0.86 -7.34
N TRP A 317 9.77 1.25 -6.79
CA TRP A 317 9.02 0.54 -5.77
C TRP A 317 7.52 0.79 -5.95
N VAL A 318 6.72 -0.26 -5.83
CA VAL A 318 5.25 -0.20 -5.87
C VAL A 318 4.72 -0.73 -4.56
N ILE A 319 3.76 -0.02 -3.98
CA ILE A 319 3.08 -0.42 -2.75
C ILE A 319 1.58 -0.50 -3.02
N ASP A 320 1.02 -1.69 -2.93
CA ASP A 320 -0.41 -1.93 -3.10
C ASP A 320 -1.06 -2.21 -1.74
N ILE A 321 -2.12 -1.48 -1.40
CA ILE A 321 -2.80 -1.59 -0.10
C ILE A 321 -4.14 -2.32 -0.27
N TRP A 322 -4.16 -3.59 0.14
CA TRP A 322 -5.27 -4.50 -0.10
C TRP A 322 -5.93 -5.01 1.19
N GLY A 323 -7.20 -5.40 1.07
CA GLY A 323 -7.93 -6.03 2.17
C GLY A 323 -7.42 -7.44 2.48
N ALA A 324 -7.72 -7.94 3.69
CA ALA A 324 -7.30 -9.26 4.16
C ALA A 324 -7.86 -10.43 3.35
N ASP A 325 -8.94 -10.20 2.62
CA ASP A 325 -9.50 -11.11 1.62
C ASP A 325 -8.52 -11.41 0.47
N HIS A 326 -7.55 -10.53 0.21
CA HIS A 326 -6.57 -10.69 -0.85
C HIS A 326 -5.23 -11.30 -0.40
N GLN A 327 -5.08 -11.67 0.88
CA GLN A 327 -3.80 -12.19 1.42
C GLN A 327 -3.27 -13.42 0.66
N GLY A 328 -4.17 -14.27 0.12
CA GLY A 328 -3.81 -15.45 -0.65
C GLY A 328 -3.19 -15.14 -2.02
N HIS A 329 -3.38 -13.92 -2.52
CA HIS A 329 -2.85 -13.46 -3.81
C HIS A 329 -1.39 -13.01 -3.70
N VAL A 330 -0.90 -12.68 -2.50
CA VAL A 330 0.45 -12.13 -2.29
C VAL A 330 1.57 -13.01 -2.87
N PRO A 331 1.64 -14.35 -2.62
CA PRO A 331 2.69 -15.19 -3.20
C PRO A 331 2.65 -15.21 -4.73
N ARG A 332 1.44 -15.13 -5.30
CA ARG A 332 1.23 -15.11 -6.75
C ARG A 332 1.73 -13.82 -7.38
N MET A 333 1.47 -12.68 -6.77
CA MET A 333 2.01 -11.40 -7.23
C MET A 333 3.54 -11.40 -7.22
N LYS A 334 4.16 -12.03 -6.22
CA LYS A 334 5.63 -12.22 -6.20
C LYS A 334 6.11 -13.14 -7.33
N ALA A 335 5.34 -14.16 -7.73
CA ALA A 335 5.65 -14.98 -8.90
C ALA A 335 5.50 -14.21 -10.21
N MET A 336 4.45 -13.40 -10.34
CA MET A 336 4.24 -12.49 -11.46
C MET A 336 5.42 -11.53 -11.64
N MET A 337 5.93 -10.92 -10.56
CA MET A 337 7.13 -10.08 -10.63
C MET A 337 8.32 -10.82 -11.25
N ARG A 338 8.60 -12.05 -10.79
CA ARG A 338 9.67 -12.89 -11.36
C ARG A 338 9.44 -13.19 -12.84
N SER A 339 8.19 -13.45 -13.23
CA SER A 339 7.86 -13.74 -14.63
C SER A 339 8.09 -12.58 -15.58
N LEU A 340 8.09 -11.35 -15.07
CA LEU A 340 8.42 -10.13 -15.79
C LEU A 340 9.93 -9.78 -15.70
N ASN A 341 10.75 -10.68 -15.15
CA ASN A 341 12.17 -10.46 -14.83
C ASN A 341 12.40 -9.28 -13.87
N LEU A 342 11.45 -9.05 -12.96
CA LEU A 342 11.53 -8.01 -11.93
C LEU A 342 11.90 -8.62 -10.58
N ASP A 343 12.59 -7.83 -9.76
CA ASP A 343 12.83 -8.15 -8.36
C ASP A 343 11.50 -8.12 -7.57
N PRO A 344 11.06 -9.25 -6.98
CA PRO A 344 9.81 -9.30 -6.23
C PRO A 344 9.77 -8.36 -5.04
N ASP A 345 10.91 -7.99 -4.46
CA ASP A 345 10.96 -7.10 -3.28
C ASP A 345 10.64 -5.65 -3.64
N LYS A 346 10.64 -5.29 -4.93
CA LYS A 346 10.13 -4.00 -5.43
C LYS A 346 8.61 -3.89 -5.43
N LEU A 347 7.87 -4.95 -5.11
CA LEU A 347 6.42 -4.89 -4.91
C LEU A 347 6.10 -5.18 -3.44
N THR A 348 5.53 -4.23 -2.73
CA THR A 348 5.06 -4.44 -1.35
C THR A 348 3.54 -4.49 -1.33
N LEU A 349 2.98 -5.60 -0.88
CA LEU A 349 1.55 -5.72 -0.65
C LEU A 349 1.27 -5.53 0.84
N VAL A 350 0.61 -4.44 1.18
CA VAL A 350 0.20 -4.14 2.55
C VAL A 350 -1.22 -4.63 2.75
N ILE A 351 -1.38 -5.58 3.67
CA ILE A 351 -2.68 -6.19 3.95
C ILE A 351 -3.29 -5.57 5.21
N TYR A 352 -4.49 -5.02 5.10
CA TYR A 352 -5.25 -4.49 6.24
C TYR A 352 -6.52 -5.31 6.51
N GLN A 353 -6.96 -5.32 7.77
CA GLN A 353 -8.15 -6.06 8.18
C GLN A 353 -9.44 -5.31 7.84
N ASN A 354 -10.52 -6.06 7.57
CA ASN A 354 -11.82 -5.49 7.27
C ASN A 354 -12.41 -4.74 8.48
N VAL A 355 -13.34 -3.83 8.21
CA VAL A 355 -14.05 -3.06 9.24
C VAL A 355 -15.38 -3.74 9.54
N THR A 356 -15.65 -4.02 10.81
CA THR A 356 -16.95 -4.50 11.29
C THR A 356 -17.67 -3.38 12.00
N LEU A 357 -18.88 -3.03 11.54
CA LEU A 357 -19.72 -2.04 12.20
C LEU A 357 -20.66 -2.73 13.19
N LEU A 358 -20.68 -2.24 14.42
CA LEU A 358 -21.58 -2.70 15.47
C LEU A 358 -22.56 -1.58 15.83
N ARG A 359 -23.86 -1.88 15.88
CA ARG A 359 -24.89 -1.00 16.45
C ARG A 359 -25.59 -1.73 17.59
N GLY A 360 -25.43 -1.23 18.81
CA GLY A 360 -25.97 -1.90 20.01
C GLY A 360 -25.35 -3.27 20.27
N GLY A 361 -24.09 -3.50 19.84
CA GLY A 361 -23.40 -4.79 19.97
C GLY A 361 -23.74 -5.81 18.89
N VAL A 362 -24.63 -5.49 17.95
CA VAL A 362 -25.00 -6.35 16.83
C VAL A 362 -24.33 -5.84 15.55
N GLU A 363 -23.79 -6.76 14.76
CA GLU A 363 -23.21 -6.45 13.46
C GLU A 363 -24.26 -5.89 12.51
N VAL A 364 -23.94 -4.75 11.89
CA VAL A 364 -24.76 -4.12 10.87
C VAL A 364 -24.01 -4.11 9.54
N ARG A 365 -24.74 -4.32 8.45
CA ARG A 365 -24.16 -4.22 7.11
C ARG A 365 -23.85 -2.76 6.79
N MET A 366 -22.70 -2.55 6.14
CA MET A 366 -22.26 -1.26 5.59
C MET A 366 -23.14 -0.83 4.43
#